data_AF-A0AAD4LUC5-F1
#
_entry.id   AF-A0AAD4LUC5-F1
#
_cell.length_a   1.000
_cell.length_b   1.000
_cell.length_c   1.000
_cell.angle_alpha   90.00
_cell.angle_beta   90.00
_cell.angle_gamma   90.00
#
_symmetry.space_group_name_H-M   'P 1'
#
loop_
_entity.id
_entity.type
_entity.pdbx_description
1 polymer ?
#
loop_
_entity_poly.entity_id
_entity_poly.type
_entity_poly.pdbx_seq_one_letter_code
_entity_poly.pdbx_strand_id
1 'polypeptide(L)'
;MATALTLFCLVIDNRKVPIGDIFDVEVQSNDLVTKLRKVIKTEMAPRLDNLAADRLTVWKLLTPPDIESIEDEDSFDKTIQDFVLPRPKSKEAFQGNSDVQALRTAKELSAYWENSPEKGHLHILVQVPFVVLSNLPALLLAFHPQKMPF
;
A
#
# COMPACT_ATOMS: atom_id res chain seq x y z
N MET A 1 -0.03 16.84 -21.03
CA MET A 1 -1.48 16.62 -20.82
C MET A 1 -1.62 15.68 -19.63
N ALA A 2 -2.61 15.88 -18.75
CA ALA A 2 -2.86 14.94 -17.66
C ALA A 2 -3.43 13.63 -18.21
N THR A 3 -2.99 12.51 -17.66
CA THR A 3 -3.43 11.16 -18.03
C THR A 3 -4.00 10.47 -16.80
N ALA A 4 -5.10 9.74 -16.96
CA ALA A 4 -5.64 8.91 -15.89
C ALA A 4 -4.68 7.73 -15.62
N LEU A 5 -4.45 7.45 -14.35
CA LEU A 5 -3.68 6.31 -13.85
C LEU A 5 -4.58 5.49 -12.94
N THR A 6 -4.59 4.19 -13.17
CA THR A 6 -5.17 3.20 -12.24
C THR A 6 -4.01 2.51 -11.54
N LEU A 7 -3.92 2.66 -10.22
CA LEU A 7 -2.82 2.13 -9.42
C LEU A 7 -3.35 1.10 -8.42
N PHE A 8 -2.93 -0.15 -8.56
CA PHE A 8 -3.20 -1.20 -7.58
C PHE A 8 -2.28 -1.06 -6.37
N CYS A 9 -2.89 -1.01 -5.19
CA CYS A 9 -2.28 -0.71 -3.92
C CYS A 9 -2.51 -1.84 -2.92
N LEU A 10 -1.51 -2.11 -2.08
CA LEU A 10 -1.63 -2.98 -0.91
C LEU A 10 -1.16 -2.22 0.34
N VAL A 11 -1.97 -2.22 1.39
CA VAL A 11 -1.54 -1.68 2.69
C VAL A 11 -0.82 -2.75 3.48
N ILE A 12 0.31 -2.39 4.08
CA ILE A 12 1.11 -3.28 4.92
C ILE A 12 1.50 -2.61 6.24
N ASP A 13 1.69 -3.42 7.28
CA ASP A 13 2.28 -2.97 8.55
C ASP A 13 3.82 -2.85 8.45
N ASN A 14 4.47 -2.54 9.57
CA ASN A 14 5.94 -2.42 9.62
C ASN A 14 6.68 -3.76 9.49
N ARG A 15 5.98 -4.89 9.61
CA ARG A 15 6.46 -6.26 9.40
C ARG A 15 6.08 -6.79 8.02
N LYS A 16 5.60 -5.91 7.14
CA LYS A 16 5.12 -6.22 5.78
C LYS A 16 3.94 -7.20 5.77
N VAL A 17 3.18 -7.27 6.86
CA VAL A 17 1.95 -8.06 6.89
C VAL A 17 0.85 -7.27 6.17
N PRO A 18 0.17 -7.84 5.17
CA PRO A 18 -0.97 -7.21 4.51
C PRO A 18 -2.08 -6.79 5.49
N ILE A 19 -2.64 -5.61 5.27
CA ILE A 19 -3.79 -5.08 6.02
C ILE A 19 -4.95 -4.95 5.03
N GLY A 20 -5.61 -6.08 4.76
CA GLY A 20 -6.66 -6.18 3.75
C GLY A 20 -6.16 -6.57 2.38
N ASP A 21 -7.08 -6.56 1.43
CA ASP A 21 -6.85 -6.98 0.06
C ASP A 21 -6.26 -5.85 -0.79
N ILE A 22 -5.81 -6.21 -1.99
CA ILE A 22 -5.42 -5.25 -3.01
C ILE A 22 -6.66 -4.48 -3.47
N PHE A 23 -6.49 -3.18 -3.67
CA PHE A 23 -7.51 -2.30 -4.23
C PHE A 23 -6.88 -1.35 -5.24
N ASP A 24 -7.66 -0.90 -6.21
CA ASP A 24 -7.24 0.12 -7.17
C ASP A 24 -7.55 1.53 -6.67
N VAL A 25 -6.78 2.50 -7.15
CA VAL A 25 -7.06 3.91 -7.01
C VAL A 25 -6.95 4.61 -8.35
N GLU A 26 -7.91 5.48 -8.64
CA GLU A 26 -7.90 6.34 -9.83
C GLU A 26 -7.37 7.73 -9.49
N VAL A 27 -6.31 8.14 -10.20
CA VAL A 27 -5.64 9.43 -10.03
C VAL A 27 -5.19 9.98 -11.37
N GLN A 28 -4.85 11.26 -11.45
CA GLN A 28 -4.28 11.87 -12.65
C GLN A 28 -2.76 11.96 -12.53
N SER A 29 -2.04 11.84 -13.64
CA SER A 29 -0.57 11.91 -13.64
C SER A 29 -0.02 13.24 -13.14
N ASN A 30 -0.75 14.35 -13.30
CA ASN A 30 -0.36 15.65 -12.73
C ASN A 30 -0.82 15.85 -11.28
N ASP A 31 -1.51 14.88 -10.68
CA ASP A 31 -1.81 14.94 -9.25
C ASP A 31 -0.54 14.79 -8.42
N LEU A 32 -0.48 15.49 -7.29
CA LEU A 32 0.59 15.31 -6.33
C LEU A 32 0.42 14.02 -5.52
N VAL A 33 1.53 13.45 -5.07
CA VAL A 33 1.55 12.30 -4.15
C VAL A 33 0.74 12.58 -2.86
N THR A 34 0.58 13.84 -2.43
CA THR A 34 -0.33 14.20 -1.33
C THR A 34 -1.77 13.78 -1.58
N LYS A 35 -2.27 13.94 -2.82
CA LYS A 35 -3.63 13.55 -3.20
C LYS A 35 -3.76 12.04 -3.20
N LEU A 36 -2.80 11.32 -3.81
CA LEU A 36 -2.75 9.85 -3.79
C LEU A 36 -2.87 9.29 -2.37
N ARG A 37 -2.11 9.84 -1.40
CA ARG A 37 -2.20 9.42 0.02
C ARG A 37 -3.59 9.62 0.63
N LYS A 38 -4.28 10.70 0.27
CA LYS A 38 -5.64 10.98 0.75
C LYS A 38 -6.65 10.01 0.15
N VAL A 39 -6.53 9.71 -1.15
CA VAL A 39 -7.38 8.73 -1.84
C VAL A 39 -7.21 7.36 -1.19
N ILE A 40 -5.97 6.86 -1.07
CA ILE A 40 -5.64 5.60 -0.39
C ILE A 40 -6.23 5.52 1.03
N LYS A 41 -6.10 6.59 1.83
CA LYS A 41 -6.68 6.62 3.17
C LYS A 41 -8.21 6.48 3.13
N THR A 42 -8.85 7.13 2.16
CA THR A 42 -10.31 7.15 2.03
C THR A 42 -10.84 5.78 1.61
N GLU A 43 -10.20 5.12 0.64
CA GLU A 43 -10.54 3.75 0.22
C GLU A 43 -10.42 2.75 1.39
N MET A 44 -9.44 2.97 2.26
CA MET A 44 -9.18 2.10 3.41
C MET A 44 -9.97 2.50 4.66
N ALA A 45 -11.00 3.35 4.56
CA ALA A 45 -11.88 3.65 5.67
C ALA A 45 -12.70 2.40 6.08
N PRO A 46 -12.94 2.17 7.38
CA PRO A 46 -12.52 2.98 8.53
C PRO A 46 -11.12 2.62 9.06
N ARG A 47 -10.43 1.64 8.46
CA ARG A 47 -9.19 1.05 9.00
C ARG A 47 -8.09 2.08 9.22
N LEU A 48 -8.01 3.09 8.35
CA LEU A 48 -6.99 4.16 8.43
C LEU A 48 -7.51 5.51 8.97
N ASP A 49 -8.74 5.59 9.48
CA ASP A 49 -9.36 6.86 9.89
C ASP A 49 -8.54 7.61 10.95
N ASN A 50 -8.00 6.86 11.90
CA ASN A 50 -7.18 7.36 13.01
C ASN A 50 -5.75 7.75 12.61
N LEU A 51 -5.38 7.54 11.33
CA LEU A 51 -4.05 7.83 10.82
C LEU A 51 -4.10 9.03 9.87
N ALA A 52 -3.28 10.05 10.10
CA ALA A 52 -3.15 11.14 9.13
C ALA A 52 -2.47 10.63 7.85
N ALA A 53 -2.97 11.05 6.68
CA ALA A 53 -2.50 10.55 5.38
C ALA A 53 -1.01 10.83 5.11
N ASP A 54 -0.44 11.88 5.72
CA ASP A 54 0.97 12.22 5.64
C ASP A 54 1.90 11.25 6.41
N ARG A 55 1.32 10.45 7.31
CA ARG A 55 2.02 9.40 8.05
C ARG A 55 2.18 8.11 7.24
N LEU A 56 1.41 7.94 6.16
CA LEU A 56 1.59 6.84 5.21
C LEU A 56 2.90 7.01 4.43
N THR A 57 3.66 5.92 4.33
CA THR A 57 4.78 5.83 3.38
C THR A 57 4.29 5.06 2.16
N VAL A 58 4.38 5.69 0.99
CA VAL A 58 3.93 5.11 -0.28
C VAL A 58 5.17 4.72 -1.06
N TRP A 59 5.28 3.44 -1.38
CA TRP A 59 6.38 2.83 -2.11
C TRP A 59 5.90 2.48 -3.51
N LYS A 60 6.57 2.98 -4.55
CA LYS A 60 6.43 2.43 -5.89
C LYS A 60 7.26 1.15 -5.96
N LEU A 61 6.64 0.06 -6.43
CA LEU A 61 7.36 -1.16 -6.80
C LEU A 61 8.05 -0.94 -8.15
N LEU A 62 9.35 -1.29 -8.21
CA LEU A 62 10.15 -1.19 -9.42
C LEU A 62 10.05 -2.45 -10.28
N THR A 63 9.75 -3.58 -9.65
CA THR A 63 9.38 -4.84 -10.30
C THR A 63 7.99 -5.26 -9.79
N PRO A 64 6.90 -4.68 -10.33
CA PRO A 64 5.53 -5.02 -9.95
C PRO A 64 5.26 -6.52 -10.16
N PRO A 65 4.76 -7.26 -9.15
CA PRO A 65 4.31 -8.63 -9.35
C PRO A 65 2.94 -8.63 -10.04
N ASP A 66 2.73 -9.60 -10.93
CA ASP A 66 1.42 -9.88 -11.53
C ASP A 66 0.52 -10.53 -10.48
N ILE A 67 -0.59 -9.87 -10.16
CA ILE A 67 -1.54 -10.31 -9.13
C ILE A 67 -2.25 -11.60 -9.56
N GLU A 68 -2.54 -11.76 -10.85
CA GLU A 68 -3.24 -12.94 -11.37
C GLU A 68 -2.35 -14.18 -11.39
N SER A 69 -1.03 -13.99 -11.36
CA SER A 69 -0.04 -15.07 -11.30
C SER A 69 0.12 -15.71 -9.91
N ILE A 70 -0.48 -15.10 -8.87
CA ILE A 70 -0.31 -15.54 -7.48
C ILE A 70 -1.39 -16.55 -7.13
N GLU A 71 -0.96 -17.79 -6.89
CA GLU A 71 -1.85 -18.94 -6.76
C GLU A 71 -2.59 -19.01 -5.41
N ASP A 72 -1.96 -18.53 -4.33
CA ASP A 72 -2.49 -18.61 -2.97
C ASP A 72 -1.92 -17.51 -2.03
N GLU A 73 -2.49 -17.41 -0.83
CA GLU A 73 -2.11 -16.42 0.19
C GLU A 73 -0.66 -16.61 0.70
N ASP A 74 -0.16 -17.85 0.79
CA ASP A 74 1.20 -18.12 1.27
C ASP A 74 2.25 -17.61 0.25
N SER A 75 1.99 -17.84 -1.04
CA SER A 75 2.77 -17.32 -2.15
C SER A 75 2.72 -15.79 -2.19
N PHE A 76 1.53 -15.21 -1.98
CA PHE A 76 1.35 -13.77 -1.88
C PHE A 76 2.20 -13.17 -0.78
N ASP A 77 2.08 -13.68 0.44
CA ASP A 77 2.83 -13.19 1.60
C ASP A 77 4.34 -13.29 1.36
N LYS A 78 4.81 -14.40 0.79
CA LYS A 78 6.22 -14.56 0.44
C LYS A 78 6.69 -13.49 -0.55
N THR A 79 5.93 -13.24 -1.63
CA THR A 79 6.24 -12.18 -2.60
C THR A 79 6.35 -10.82 -1.91
N ILE A 80 5.43 -10.49 -0.99
CA ILE A 80 5.49 -9.22 -0.25
C ILE A 80 6.70 -9.15 0.68
N GLN A 81 7.06 -10.27 1.32
CA GLN A 81 8.20 -10.34 2.24
C GLN A 81 9.55 -10.17 1.53
N ASP A 82 9.66 -10.60 0.28
CA ASP A 82 10.91 -10.53 -0.50
C ASP A 82 11.33 -9.09 -0.84
N PHE A 83 10.41 -8.11 -0.90
CA PHE A 83 10.75 -6.71 -1.18
C PHE A 83 11.57 -6.08 -0.04
N VAL A 84 12.79 -5.63 -0.31
CA VAL A 84 13.59 -4.88 0.66
C VAL A 84 13.06 -3.45 0.77
N LEU A 85 12.45 -3.11 1.90
CA LEU A 85 11.97 -1.74 2.17
C LEU A 85 13.02 -0.96 2.98
N PRO A 86 13.61 0.13 2.43
CA PRO A 86 14.49 1.00 3.19
C PRO A 86 13.77 1.66 4.38
N ARG A 87 14.54 2.25 5.30
CA ARG A 87 13.95 3.00 6.41
C ARG A 87 13.07 4.15 5.86
N PRO A 88 11.77 4.22 6.24
CA PRO A 88 10.89 5.27 5.76
C PRO A 88 11.46 6.68 5.97
N LYS A 89 11.27 7.55 4.98
CA LYS A 89 11.71 8.96 4.99
C LYS A 89 13.24 9.16 5.06
N SER A 90 14.04 8.11 4.86
CA SER A 90 15.50 8.24 4.73
C SER A 90 15.91 8.68 3.33
N LYS A 91 17.18 9.04 3.14
CA LYS A 91 17.72 9.40 1.82
C LYS A 91 17.63 8.21 0.86
N GLU A 92 17.95 7.02 1.36
CA GLU A 92 17.93 5.75 0.64
C GLU A 92 16.52 5.40 0.17
N ALA A 93 15.51 5.62 1.03
CA ALA A 93 14.11 5.38 0.65
C ALA A 93 13.69 6.17 -0.60
N PHE A 94 14.10 7.44 -0.71
CA PHE A 94 13.75 8.27 -1.87
C PHE A 94 14.66 8.06 -3.08
N GLN A 95 15.90 7.62 -2.87
CA GLN A 95 16.77 7.17 -3.97
C GLN A 95 16.25 5.88 -4.59
N GLY A 96 15.62 5.04 -3.78
CA GLY A 96 15.17 3.71 -4.16
C GLY A 96 16.30 2.69 -4.04
N ASN A 97 15.93 1.41 -4.14
CA ASN A 97 16.84 0.28 -4.30
C ASN A 97 16.43 -0.53 -5.54
N SER A 98 16.72 -1.83 -5.58
CA SER A 98 16.28 -2.71 -6.67
C SER A 98 14.76 -2.97 -6.69
N ASP A 99 14.11 -2.77 -5.55
CA ASP A 99 12.78 -3.31 -5.29
C ASP A 99 11.74 -2.19 -5.29
N VAL A 100 12.07 -1.09 -4.59
CA VAL A 100 11.12 -0.02 -4.30
C VAL A 100 11.76 1.36 -4.34
N GLN A 101 10.91 2.37 -4.53
CA GLN A 101 11.23 3.78 -4.32
C GLN A 101 10.11 4.49 -3.56
N ALA A 102 10.45 5.23 -2.50
CA ALA A 102 9.48 6.04 -1.78
C ALA A 102 9.03 7.26 -2.60
N LEU A 103 7.72 7.49 -2.64
CA LEU A 103 7.14 8.63 -3.32
C LEU A 103 7.27 9.92 -2.49
N ARG A 104 7.78 10.97 -3.13
CA ARG A 104 7.95 12.30 -2.53
C ARG A 104 6.63 13.05 -2.60
N THR A 105 6.19 13.52 -1.44
CA THR A 105 4.91 14.22 -1.24
C THR A 105 4.65 15.38 -2.22
N ALA A 106 5.68 16.16 -2.55
CA ALA A 106 5.57 17.34 -3.42
C ALA A 106 5.81 17.04 -4.92
N LYS A 107 5.96 15.78 -5.31
CA LYS A 107 6.11 15.40 -6.71
C LYS A 107 4.76 15.00 -7.30
N GLU A 108 4.59 15.32 -8.57
CA GLU A 108 3.51 14.79 -9.39
C GLU A 108 3.73 13.29 -9.65
N LEU A 109 2.65 12.55 -9.89
CA LEU A 109 2.71 11.13 -10.21
C LEU A 109 3.40 10.86 -11.57
N SER A 110 3.36 11.82 -12.48
CA SER A 110 4.06 11.83 -13.77
C SER A 110 5.59 11.70 -13.63
N ALA A 111 6.15 12.08 -12.47
CA ALA A 111 7.57 11.90 -12.18
C ALA A 111 7.95 10.44 -11.88
N TYR A 112 6.96 9.57 -11.68
CA TYR A 112 7.12 8.17 -11.32
C TYR A 112 6.57 7.22 -12.38
N TRP A 113 5.51 7.63 -13.09
CA TRP A 113 4.90 6.86 -14.16
C TRP A 113 4.84 7.72 -15.41
N GLU A 114 5.76 7.46 -16.36
CA GLU A 114 5.77 8.14 -17.67
C GLU A 114 4.57 7.72 -18.52
N ASN A 115 4.18 6.43 -18.42
CA ASN A 115 3.02 5.84 -19.05
C ASN A 115 2.09 5.25 -17.98
N SER A 116 0.85 4.93 -18.37
CA SER A 116 -0.03 4.13 -17.51
C SER A 116 0.68 2.81 -17.17
N PRO A 117 0.78 2.44 -15.89
CA PRO A 117 1.36 1.17 -15.53
C PRO A 117 0.45 0.01 -15.94
N GLU A 118 1.01 -1.19 -15.98
CA GLU A 118 0.34 -2.38 -16.51
C GLU A 118 -0.84 -2.79 -15.62
N LYS A 119 -1.96 -3.15 -16.24
CA LYS A 119 -3.12 -3.64 -15.49
C LYS A 119 -2.79 -4.99 -14.85
N GLY A 120 -3.47 -5.32 -13.75
CA GLY A 120 -3.30 -6.60 -13.06
C GLY A 120 -2.01 -6.72 -12.24
N HIS A 121 -1.13 -5.70 -12.23
CA HIS A 121 0.09 -5.73 -11.43
C HIS A 121 -0.05 -4.90 -10.15
N LEU A 122 0.60 -5.34 -9.07
CA LEU A 122 0.69 -4.56 -7.83
C LEU A 122 1.70 -3.43 -8.02
N HIS A 123 1.24 -2.19 -7.92
CA HIS A 123 2.08 -1.02 -8.22
C HIS A 123 2.68 -0.39 -6.97
N ILE A 124 1.91 -0.43 -5.88
CA ILE A 124 2.18 0.37 -4.69
C ILE A 124 2.06 -0.49 -3.43
N LEU A 125 3.08 -0.39 -2.57
CA LEU A 125 2.96 -0.75 -1.16
C LEU A 125 2.74 0.50 -0.32
N VAL A 126 1.73 0.46 0.55
CA VAL A 126 1.40 1.53 1.49
C VAL A 126 1.76 1.06 2.88
N GLN A 127 2.90 1.52 3.39
CA GLN A 127 3.34 1.15 4.72
C GLN A 127 2.77 2.11 5.76
N VAL A 128 2.00 1.56 6.71
CA VAL A 128 1.57 2.28 7.90
C VAL A 128 2.70 2.33 8.94
N PRO A 129 2.89 3.47 9.63
CA PRO A 129 3.84 3.52 10.72
C PRO A 129 3.34 2.67 11.89
N PHE A 130 4.26 2.22 12.73
CA PHE A 130 3.91 1.54 13.99
C PHE A 130 3.14 2.52 14.89
N VAL A 131 1.81 2.52 14.78
CA VAL A 131 0.92 3.06 15.78
C VAL A 131 0.46 1.84 16.54
N VAL A 132 0.70 1.82 17.86
CA VAL A 132 0.10 0.80 18.71
C VAL A 132 -1.39 0.82 18.40
N LEU A 133 -1.91 -0.24 17.77
CA LEU A 133 -3.33 -0.41 17.46
C LEU A 133 -4.15 -0.61 18.76
N SER A 134 -3.75 0.01 19.87
CA SER A 134 -4.38 -0.10 21.18
C SER A 134 -5.66 0.74 21.33
N ASN A 135 -6.14 1.39 20.25
CA ASN A 135 -7.41 2.12 20.25
C ASN A 135 -8.44 1.60 19.24
N LEU A 136 -8.29 0.36 18.73
CA LEU A 136 -9.44 -0.32 18.15
C LEU A 136 -10.32 -0.85 19.29
N PRO A 137 -11.60 -0.46 19.42
CA PRO A 137 -12.52 -1.22 20.25
C PRO A 137 -12.57 -2.64 19.68
N ALA A 138 -12.43 -3.64 20.56
CA ALA A 138 -12.35 -5.07 20.29
C ALA A 138 -13.63 -5.69 19.69
N LEU A 139 -14.28 -5.03 18.73
CA LEU A 139 -15.60 -5.41 18.20
C LEU A 139 -15.57 -6.10 16.84
N LEU A 140 -14.39 -6.36 16.27
CA LEU A 140 -14.25 -7.12 15.01
C LEU A 140 -13.37 -8.36 15.14
N LEU A 141 -13.17 -8.87 16.35
CA LEU A 141 -12.67 -10.23 16.60
C LEU A 141 -13.77 -11.15 17.16
N ALA A 142 -15.01 -10.95 16.71
CA ALA A 142 -16.04 -11.98 16.83
C ALA A 142 -15.85 -13.04 15.74
N PHE A 143 -14.65 -13.63 15.65
CA PHE A 143 -14.54 -14.99 15.13
C PHE A 143 -15.14 -15.89 16.19
N HIS A 144 -16.37 -16.31 15.93
CA HIS A 144 -17.17 -17.19 16.75
C HIS A 144 -16.48 -18.56 16.83
N PRO A 145 -15.91 -19.01 17.97
CA PRO A 145 -15.64 -20.42 18.16
C PRO A 145 -16.95 -20.99 18.69
N GLN A 146 -17.81 -21.52 17.81
CA GLN A 146 -18.90 -22.36 18.29
C GLN A 146 -18.29 -23.68 18.77
N LYS A 147 -17.86 -23.67 20.03
CA LYS A 147 -17.76 -24.86 20.84
C LYS A 147 -19.13 -25.01 21.49
N MET A 148 -19.90 -26.01 21.09
CA MET A 148 -20.94 -26.52 21.99
C MET A 148 -20.85 -28.04 22.12
N PRO A 149 -21.02 -28.54 23.36
CA PRO A 149 -20.88 -29.94 23.72
C PRO A 149 -22.20 -30.68 23.49
N PHE A 150 -22.12 -32.00 23.29
CA PHE A 150 -22.86 -33.01 24.05
C PHE A 150 -22.09 -34.33 23.99
#